data_AF-A0A2W4XIY8-F1
#
_entry.id   AF-A0A2W4XIY8-F1
#
_cell.length_a   1.000
_cell.length_b   1.000
_cell.length_c   1.000
_cell.angle_alpha   90.00
_cell.angle_beta   90.00
_cell.angle_gamma   90.00
#
_symmetry.space_group_name_H-M   'P 1'
#
loop_
_entity.id
_entity.type
_entity.pdbx_description
1 polymer ?
#
loop_
_entity_poly.entity_id
_entity_poly.type
_entity_poly.pdbx_seq_one_letter_code
_entity_poly.pdbx_strand_id
1 'polypeptide(L)'
;MRLFFAILAALALASCITPDDDRFHVGQSDRSFVIIGLAESAENTSARYSLLWRMIDGESFAEFDDRYLIQAETNSRGSIRVRGVPGEFLVFEVRPGTYALDGVYAIIRDRSVNYVADGLIEGPPRPAFDVAAGEAVYIGIWQSNIEDVRAVARLWRLDDADLRAALNSTEELVVGPVRLRETYERAVACTPRRVNTLSQRRIC
;
A
#
# COMPACT_ATOMS: atom_id res chain seq x y z
N MET A 1 -7.93 24.51 53.03
CA MET A 1 -9.06 23.95 52.27
C MET A 1 -9.20 24.51 50.85
N ARG A 2 -8.97 25.80 50.57
CA ARG A 2 -9.08 26.37 49.20
C ARG A 2 -8.08 25.78 48.17
N LEU A 3 -6.87 25.41 48.62
CA LEU A 3 -5.82 24.84 47.76
C LEU A 3 -6.13 23.40 47.29
N PHE A 4 -6.80 22.60 48.11
CA PHE A 4 -7.20 21.23 47.74
C PHE A 4 -8.27 21.22 46.65
N PHE A 5 -9.23 22.16 46.70
CA PHE A 5 -10.24 22.30 45.65
C PHE A 5 -9.65 22.77 44.31
N ALA A 6 -8.60 23.59 44.32
CA ALA A 6 -7.93 24.04 43.11
C ALA A 6 -7.17 22.90 42.40
N ILE A 7 -6.53 22.01 43.17
CA ILE A 7 -5.80 20.84 42.62
C ILE A 7 -6.79 19.82 42.02
N LEU A 8 -7.91 19.55 42.71
CA LEU A 8 -8.97 18.66 42.20
C LEU A 8 -9.64 19.22 40.93
N ALA A 9 -9.87 20.53 40.86
CA ALA A 9 -10.40 21.17 39.65
C ALA A 9 -9.42 21.12 38.46
N ALA A 10 -8.11 21.29 38.71
CA ALA A 10 -7.09 21.15 37.68
C ALA A 10 -6.95 19.70 37.16
N LEU A 11 -7.07 18.70 38.05
CA LEU A 11 -7.09 17.28 37.68
C LEU A 11 -8.35 16.89 36.90
N ALA A 12 -9.52 17.45 37.25
CA ALA A 12 -10.77 17.22 36.53
C ALA A 12 -10.79 17.90 35.14
N LEU A 13 -10.14 19.05 34.98
CA LEU A 13 -9.98 19.71 33.68
C LEU A 13 -8.95 18.99 32.80
N ALA A 14 -7.92 18.38 33.39
CA ALA A 14 -6.94 17.58 32.65
C ALA A 14 -7.52 16.25 32.11
N SER A 15 -8.53 15.67 32.76
CA SER A 15 -9.20 14.44 32.28
C SER A 15 -10.13 14.64 31.08
N CYS A 16 -10.44 15.89 30.70
CA CYS A 16 -11.30 16.19 29.54
C CYS A 16 -10.51 16.40 28.24
N ILE A 17 -9.17 16.40 28.28
CA ILE A 17 -8.33 16.21 27.10
C ILE A 17 -8.01 14.72 27.06
N THR A 18 -8.99 13.93 26.65
CA THR A 18 -8.70 12.60 26.12
C THR A 18 -8.06 12.85 24.75
N PRO A 19 -6.85 12.33 24.47
CA PRO A 19 -6.33 12.41 23.11
C PRO A 19 -7.36 11.76 22.18
N ASP A 20 -7.75 12.49 21.15
CA ASP A 20 -8.65 11.96 20.13
C ASP A 20 -7.97 10.74 19.50
N ASP A 21 -8.72 9.65 19.34
CA ASP A 21 -8.18 8.43 18.75
C ASP A 21 -8.09 8.62 17.23
N ASP A 22 -6.96 9.14 16.75
CA ASP A 22 -6.71 9.44 15.34
C ASP A 22 -6.61 8.17 14.45
N ARG A 23 -6.71 6.97 15.04
CA ARG A 23 -6.60 5.70 14.33
C ARG A 23 -7.78 5.48 13.40
N PHE A 24 -7.56 4.66 12.37
CA PHE A 24 -8.65 4.25 11.50
C PHE A 24 -9.50 3.15 12.17
N HIS A 25 -10.77 3.43 12.40
CA HIS A 25 -11.74 2.46 12.89
C HIS A 25 -12.55 1.86 11.74
N VAL A 26 -12.38 0.57 11.50
CA VAL A 26 -13.09 -0.16 10.44
C VAL A 26 -14.61 -0.03 10.64
N GLY A 27 -15.31 0.37 9.58
CA GLY A 27 -16.76 0.55 9.55
C GLY A 27 -17.28 1.85 10.18
N GLN A 28 -16.40 2.72 10.71
CA GLN A 28 -16.80 3.99 11.35
C GLN A 28 -16.35 5.23 10.58
N SER A 29 -15.65 5.06 9.46
CA SER A 29 -15.13 6.14 8.63
C SER A 29 -15.45 5.88 7.16
N ASP A 30 -15.63 6.94 6.38
CA ASP A 30 -15.78 6.85 4.91
C ASP A 30 -14.46 6.53 4.19
N ARG A 31 -13.35 6.56 4.94
CA ARG A 31 -12.02 6.18 4.48
C ARG A 31 -11.91 4.66 4.33
N SER A 32 -10.96 4.22 3.52
CA SER A 32 -10.64 2.81 3.34
C SER A 32 -9.15 2.60 3.50
N PHE A 33 -8.75 1.39 3.90
CA PHE A 33 -7.34 1.05 4.12
C PHE A 33 -6.95 -0.20 3.34
N VAL A 34 -5.75 -0.19 2.78
CA VAL A 34 -5.16 -1.33 2.08
C VAL A 34 -3.81 -1.65 2.69
N ILE A 35 -3.63 -2.91 3.07
CA ILE A 35 -2.36 -3.47 3.53
C ILE A 35 -1.79 -4.31 2.39
N ILE A 36 -0.52 -4.06 2.05
CA ILE A 36 0.21 -4.77 0.99
C ILE A 36 1.53 -5.26 1.56
N GLY A 37 1.81 -6.55 1.41
CA GLY A 37 3.15 -7.09 1.60
C GLY A 37 3.93 -7.00 0.30
N LEU A 38 5.20 -6.58 0.36
CA LEU A 38 6.09 -6.51 -0.78
C LEU A 38 7.42 -7.18 -0.44
N ALA A 39 7.75 -8.24 -1.17
CA ALA A 39 8.98 -9.00 -1.01
C ALA A 39 9.83 -8.93 -2.28
N GLU A 40 11.15 -8.95 -2.10
CA GLU A 40 12.11 -9.05 -3.19
C GLU A 40 12.43 -10.52 -3.47
N SER A 41 12.61 -10.89 -4.73
CA SER A 41 13.17 -12.20 -5.10
C SER A 41 14.58 -12.34 -4.54
N ALA A 42 14.92 -13.52 -4.05
CA ALA A 42 16.27 -13.82 -3.55
C ALA A 42 17.35 -13.67 -4.64
N GLU A 43 16.96 -13.75 -5.91
CA GLU A 43 17.86 -13.59 -7.06
C GLU A 43 18.26 -12.13 -7.31
N ASN A 44 17.49 -11.16 -6.82
CA ASN A 44 17.66 -9.76 -7.19
C ASN A 44 17.27 -8.78 -6.07
N THR A 45 18.13 -8.70 -5.05
CA THR A 45 17.94 -7.89 -3.83
C THR A 45 18.66 -6.54 -3.86
N SER A 46 19.26 -6.16 -4.99
CA SER A 46 20.00 -4.89 -5.13
C SER A 46 19.13 -3.76 -5.67
N ALA A 47 17.93 -4.08 -6.16
CA ALA A 47 16.98 -3.13 -6.72
C ALA A 47 15.98 -2.67 -5.67
N ARG A 48 15.54 -1.41 -5.78
CA ARG A 48 14.33 -0.94 -5.09
C ARG A 48 13.13 -1.20 -5.99
N TYR A 49 12.17 -1.95 -5.50
CA TYR A 49 10.95 -2.26 -6.25
C TYR A 49 9.81 -1.32 -5.88
N SER A 50 8.92 -1.07 -6.84
CA SER A 50 7.72 -0.25 -6.71
C SER A 50 6.56 -0.92 -7.44
N LEU A 51 5.47 -1.22 -6.72
CA LEU A 51 4.20 -1.66 -7.29
C LEU A 51 3.25 -0.49 -7.31
N LEU A 52 2.78 -0.12 -8.49
CA LEU A 52 1.80 0.92 -8.68
C LEU A 52 0.44 0.32 -8.98
N TRP A 53 -0.48 0.46 -8.04
CA TRP A 53 -1.89 0.20 -8.24
C TRP A 53 -2.61 1.52 -8.46
N ARG A 54 -3.58 1.55 -9.36
CA ARG A 54 -4.37 2.74 -9.65
C ARG A 54 -5.84 2.42 -9.68
N MET A 55 -6.64 3.37 -9.19
CA MET A 55 -8.08 3.31 -9.24
C MET A 55 -8.54 3.26 -10.69
N ILE A 56 -9.57 2.46 -10.95
CA ILE A 56 -10.28 2.41 -12.22
C ILE A 56 -11.45 3.40 -12.16
N ASP A 57 -11.58 4.22 -13.19
CA ASP A 57 -12.74 5.07 -13.44
C ASP A 57 -13.38 4.66 -14.78
N GLY A 58 -14.53 3.99 -14.71
CA GLY A 58 -15.16 3.34 -15.86
C GLY A 58 -14.35 2.15 -16.40
N GLU A 59 -13.79 2.31 -17.60
CA GLU A 59 -13.00 1.26 -18.31
C GLU A 59 -11.49 1.57 -18.36
N SER A 60 -11.07 2.71 -17.80
CA SER A 60 -9.69 3.19 -17.83
C SER A 60 -9.20 3.47 -16.41
N PHE A 61 -7.90 3.67 -16.25
CA PHE A 61 -7.39 4.19 -14.99
C PHE A 61 -7.83 5.63 -14.78
N ALA A 62 -8.12 5.98 -13.53
CA ALA A 62 -8.28 7.35 -13.09
C ALA A 62 -7.01 8.19 -13.35
N GLU A 63 -7.12 9.50 -13.17
CA GLU A 63 -5.99 10.42 -13.31
C GLU A 63 -4.80 10.00 -12.43
N PHE A 64 -3.57 10.26 -12.91
CA PHE A 64 -2.36 10.00 -12.14
C PHE A 64 -2.22 11.07 -11.04
N ASP A 65 -2.88 10.83 -9.91
CA ASP A 65 -2.96 11.70 -8.74
C ASP A 65 -2.87 10.83 -7.48
N ASP A 66 -2.18 11.31 -6.45
CA ASP A 66 -1.91 10.58 -5.20
C ASP A 66 -3.19 10.05 -4.53
N ARG A 67 -4.34 10.69 -4.76
CA ARG A 67 -5.65 10.25 -4.23
C ARG A 67 -6.19 8.97 -4.88
N TYR A 68 -5.68 8.60 -6.05
CA TYR A 68 -6.15 7.49 -6.87
C TYR A 68 -5.11 6.39 -7.06
N LEU A 69 -3.97 6.47 -6.39
CA LEU A 69 -2.89 5.51 -6.54
C LEU A 69 -2.44 4.92 -5.21
N ILE A 70 -1.89 3.72 -5.29
CA ILE A 70 -1.18 3.05 -4.22
C ILE A 70 0.19 2.69 -4.77
N GLN A 71 1.25 3.24 -4.18
CA GLN A 71 2.62 2.98 -4.59
C GLN A 71 3.36 2.27 -3.46
N ALA A 72 3.36 0.94 -3.51
CA ALA A 72 4.08 0.10 -2.55
C ALA A 72 5.54 -0.02 -2.95
N GLU A 73 6.46 0.42 -2.10
CA GLU A 73 7.90 0.44 -2.41
C GLU A 73 8.73 -0.23 -1.34
N THR A 74 9.69 -1.06 -1.76
CA THR A 74 10.65 -1.66 -0.83
C THR A 74 11.58 -0.60 -0.27
N ASN A 75 12.04 -0.82 0.97
CA ASN A 75 12.97 0.07 1.67
C ASN A 75 12.44 1.51 1.79
N SER A 76 11.12 1.68 1.94
CA SER A 76 10.48 2.99 2.12
C SER A 76 10.41 3.37 3.61
N ARG A 77 10.33 4.66 3.93
CA ARG A 77 10.39 5.16 5.32
C ARG A 77 9.18 4.78 6.19
N GLY A 78 8.13 4.17 5.62
CA GLY A 78 6.94 3.70 6.34
C GLY A 78 6.70 2.20 6.22
N SER A 79 7.63 1.45 5.60
CA SER A 79 7.50 0.01 5.46
C SER A 79 7.83 -0.71 6.77
N ILE A 80 7.07 -1.75 7.11
CA ILE A 80 7.20 -2.50 8.36
C ILE A 80 7.73 -3.90 8.05
N ARG A 81 8.82 -4.29 8.72
CA ARG A 81 9.39 -5.63 8.59
C ARG A 81 9.01 -6.47 9.79
N VAL A 82 8.36 -7.60 9.52
CA VAL A 82 7.94 -8.54 10.57
C VAL A 82 8.85 -9.75 10.58
N ARG A 83 9.41 -10.08 11.74
CA ARG A 83 10.33 -11.21 11.87
C ARG A 83 9.65 -12.52 11.49
N GLY A 84 10.27 -13.26 10.57
CA GLY A 84 9.76 -14.56 10.11
C GLY A 84 8.70 -14.49 9.02
N VAL A 85 8.29 -13.28 8.61
CA VAL A 85 7.38 -13.07 7.49
C VAL A 85 8.16 -12.45 6.33
N PRO A 86 8.02 -12.95 5.09
CA PRO A 86 8.78 -12.41 3.97
C PRO A 86 8.39 -10.98 3.61
N GLY A 87 9.38 -10.17 3.25
CA GLY A 87 9.17 -8.84 2.71
C GLY A 87 8.83 -7.78 3.77
N GLU A 88 8.15 -6.74 3.30
CA GLU A 88 7.78 -5.55 4.05
C GLU A 88 6.31 -5.25 3.87
N PHE A 89 5.67 -4.75 4.92
CA PHE A 89 4.27 -4.37 4.90
C PHE A 89 4.12 -2.87 4.79
N LEU A 90 3.22 -2.44 3.91
CA LEU A 90 2.86 -1.05 3.73
C LEU A 90 1.35 -0.91 3.92
N VAL A 91 0.96 0.18 4.57
CA VAL A 91 -0.43 0.50 4.87
C VAL A 91 -0.77 1.80 4.16
N PHE A 92 -1.86 1.79 3.41
CA PHE A 92 -2.33 2.94 2.62
C PHE A 92 -3.75 3.29 3.02
N GLU A 93 -3.99 4.56 3.32
CA GLU A 93 -5.32 5.13 3.27
C GLU A 93 -5.68 5.37 1.79
N VAL A 94 -6.85 4.92 1.37
CA VAL A 94 -7.29 4.96 -0.02
C VAL A 94 -8.75 5.36 -0.11
N ARG A 95 -9.15 5.82 -1.31
CA ARG A 95 -10.57 6.01 -1.60
C ARG A 95 -11.25 4.66 -1.84
N PRO A 96 -12.53 4.52 -1.48
CA PRO A 96 -13.31 3.35 -1.87
C PRO A 96 -13.38 3.22 -3.39
N GLY A 97 -13.22 2.01 -3.91
CA GLY A 97 -13.29 1.75 -5.35
C GLY A 97 -12.54 0.49 -5.76
N THR A 98 -12.37 0.33 -7.07
CA THR A 98 -11.63 -0.76 -7.69
C THR A 98 -10.24 -0.27 -8.08
N TYR A 99 -9.20 -1.00 -7.69
CA TYR A 99 -7.82 -0.73 -8.04
C TYR A 99 -7.25 -1.87 -8.88
N ALA A 100 -6.51 -1.54 -9.95
CA ALA A 100 -5.77 -2.51 -10.75
C ALA A 100 -4.27 -2.20 -10.74
N LEU A 101 -3.45 -3.24 -10.89
CA LEU A 101 -2.01 -3.12 -11.00
C LEU A 101 -1.66 -2.49 -12.36
N ASP A 102 -1.16 -1.25 -12.32
CA ASP A 102 -0.75 -0.51 -13.50
C ASP A 102 0.67 -0.90 -13.92
N GLY A 103 1.60 -0.93 -12.98
CA GLY A 103 2.96 -1.32 -13.31
C GLY A 103 3.82 -1.70 -12.13
N VAL A 104 4.88 -2.43 -12.45
CA VAL A 104 5.94 -2.80 -11.52
C VAL A 104 7.22 -2.13 -12.01
N TYR A 105 8.01 -1.58 -11.10
CA TYR A 105 9.25 -0.90 -11.47
C TYR A 105 10.36 -1.35 -10.55
N ALA A 106 11.56 -1.51 -11.09
CA ALA A 106 12.76 -1.75 -10.30
C ALA A 106 13.80 -0.67 -10.62
N ILE A 107 14.35 -0.04 -9.58
CA ILE A 107 15.42 0.94 -9.71
C ILE A 107 16.70 0.32 -9.15
N ILE A 108 17.67 0.10 -10.01
CA ILE A 108 19.03 -0.33 -9.65
C ILE A 108 19.92 0.90 -9.67
N ARG A 109 20.53 1.21 -8.51
CA ARG A 109 21.49 2.30 -8.39
C ARG A 109 22.89 1.77 -8.58
N ASP A 110 23.58 2.23 -9.61
CA ASP A 110 25.00 1.94 -9.83
C ASP A 110 25.78 3.25 -9.95
N ARG A 111 26.49 3.60 -8.86
CA ARG A 111 27.26 4.83 -8.72
C ARG A 111 26.42 6.08 -9.05
N SER A 112 26.65 6.68 -10.22
CA SER A 112 26.00 7.90 -10.69
C SER A 112 24.88 7.64 -11.72
N VAL A 113 24.56 6.38 -12.00
CA VAL A 113 23.54 5.98 -12.99
C VAL A 113 22.43 5.19 -12.30
N ASN A 114 21.18 5.53 -12.63
CA ASN A 114 20.02 4.75 -12.23
C ASN A 114 19.52 3.97 -13.45
N TYR A 115 19.48 2.64 -13.33
CA TYR A 115 18.83 1.77 -14.29
C TYR A 115 17.41 1.50 -13.82
N VAL A 116 16.45 1.64 -14.74
CA VAL A 116 15.03 1.38 -14.46
C VAL A 116 14.59 0.20 -15.29
N ALA A 117 14.17 -0.88 -14.63
CA ALA A 117 13.43 -1.97 -15.27
C ALA A 117 11.94 -1.63 -15.23
N ASP A 118 11.37 -1.37 -16.41
CA ASP A 118 9.98 -0.96 -16.57
C ASP A 118 9.09 -2.19 -16.82
N GLY A 119 8.27 -2.51 -15.83
CA GLY A 119 7.30 -3.61 -15.81
C GLY A 119 5.89 -3.15 -16.07
N LEU A 120 5.70 -2.26 -17.06
CA LEU A 120 4.37 -1.83 -17.49
C LEU A 120 3.54 -3.02 -17.97
N ILE A 121 2.31 -3.12 -17.48
CA ILE A 121 1.39 -4.19 -17.89
C ILE A 121 0.54 -3.68 -19.06
N GLU A 122 0.98 -3.94 -20.30
CA GLU A 122 0.36 -3.33 -21.48
C GLU A 122 -0.97 -4.02 -21.92
N GLY A 123 -1.31 -5.19 -21.37
CA GLY A 123 -2.49 -5.98 -21.76
C GLY A 123 -3.60 -6.07 -20.69
N PRO A 124 -4.88 -6.15 -21.09
CA PRO A 124 -5.95 -6.71 -20.26
C PRO A 124 -5.84 -8.25 -20.34
N PRO A 125 -5.57 -9.00 -19.26
CA PRO A 125 -6.00 -8.80 -17.88
C PRO A 125 -4.88 -8.40 -16.91
N ARG A 126 -5.28 -7.72 -15.82
CA ARG A 126 -4.37 -7.26 -14.75
C ARG A 126 -4.96 -7.65 -13.40
N PRO A 127 -4.12 -7.95 -12.40
CA PRO A 127 -4.60 -8.10 -11.03
C PRO A 127 -5.33 -6.84 -10.58
N ALA A 128 -6.52 -7.03 -10.00
CA ALA A 128 -7.36 -5.98 -9.46
C ALA A 128 -8.04 -6.42 -8.18
N PHE A 129 -8.47 -5.46 -7.37
CA PHE A 129 -9.24 -5.70 -6.16
C PHE A 129 -10.20 -4.55 -5.90
N ASP A 130 -11.22 -4.83 -5.09
CA ASP A 130 -12.19 -3.84 -4.62
C ASP A 130 -11.98 -3.55 -3.14
N VAL A 131 -12.20 -2.30 -2.76
CA VAL A 131 -12.24 -1.87 -1.37
C VAL A 131 -13.46 -0.96 -1.16
N ALA A 132 -14.32 -1.34 -0.22
CA ALA A 132 -15.52 -0.57 0.11
C ALA A 132 -15.23 0.53 1.14
N ALA A 133 -16.14 1.49 1.27
CA ALA A 133 -16.05 2.54 2.29
C ALA A 133 -16.04 1.93 3.69
N GLY A 134 -15.14 2.42 4.55
CA GLY A 134 -14.93 1.90 5.90
C GLY A 134 -14.25 0.52 5.95
N GLU A 135 -13.82 -0.03 4.82
CA GLU A 135 -13.14 -1.33 4.77
C GLU A 135 -11.62 -1.18 4.96
N ALA A 136 -11.03 -2.11 5.70
CA ALA A 136 -9.61 -2.39 5.65
C ALA A 136 -9.40 -3.76 4.99
N VAL A 137 -8.59 -3.81 3.93
CA VAL A 137 -8.27 -5.06 3.21
C VAL A 137 -6.78 -5.36 3.21
N TYR A 138 -6.44 -6.64 3.15
CA TYR A 138 -5.09 -7.14 2.92
C TYR A 138 -5.05 -7.94 1.63
N ILE A 139 -4.20 -7.52 0.69
CA ILE A 139 -4.12 -8.11 -0.65
C ILE A 139 -2.93 -9.05 -0.84
N GLY A 140 -2.33 -9.50 0.27
CA GLY A 140 -1.25 -10.48 0.28
C GLY A 140 0.16 -9.88 0.15
N ILE A 141 1.14 -10.78 0.16
CA ILE A 141 2.56 -10.51 -0.11
C ILE A 141 2.81 -10.71 -1.60
N TRP A 142 3.25 -9.66 -2.26
CA TRP A 142 3.66 -9.67 -3.66
C TRP A 142 5.17 -9.79 -3.75
N GLN A 143 5.65 -10.84 -4.43
CA GLN A 143 7.06 -10.99 -4.72
C GLN A 143 7.40 -10.27 -6.03
N SER A 144 8.41 -9.40 -5.99
CA SER A 144 8.93 -8.70 -7.15
C SER A 144 10.27 -9.28 -7.58
N ASN A 145 10.48 -9.34 -8.90
CA ASN A 145 11.74 -9.76 -9.50
C ASN A 145 12.04 -8.90 -10.75
N ILE A 146 13.24 -9.04 -11.30
CA ILE A 146 13.56 -8.62 -12.66
C ILE A 146 13.69 -9.89 -13.51
N GLU A 147 12.86 -9.98 -14.53
CA GLU A 147 12.92 -11.03 -15.56
C GLU A 147 13.38 -10.41 -16.86
N ASP A 148 14.50 -10.91 -17.38
CA ASP A 148 15.27 -10.32 -18.47
C ASP A 148 15.66 -8.85 -18.19
N VAL A 149 14.79 -7.92 -18.60
CA VAL A 149 14.97 -6.47 -18.47
C VAL A 149 13.74 -5.76 -17.90
N ARG A 150 12.73 -6.52 -17.46
CA ARG A 150 11.47 -5.99 -16.95
C ARG A 150 11.28 -6.35 -15.49
N ALA A 151 10.77 -5.41 -14.72
CA ALA A 151 10.29 -5.71 -13.39
C ALA A 151 8.97 -6.48 -13.48
N VAL A 152 8.80 -7.49 -12.65
CA VAL A 152 7.56 -8.28 -12.57
C VAL A 152 7.18 -8.44 -11.11
N ALA A 153 5.88 -8.58 -10.84
CA ALA A 153 5.38 -8.91 -9.51
C ALA A 153 4.32 -9.99 -9.60
N ARG A 154 4.32 -10.92 -8.65
CA ARG A 154 3.33 -11.98 -8.52
C ARG A 154 2.86 -12.10 -7.08
N LEU A 155 1.58 -12.39 -6.89
CA LEU A 155 1.08 -12.75 -5.57
C LEU A 155 1.82 -14.02 -5.11
N TRP A 156 2.55 -13.90 -4.00
CA TRP A 156 3.31 -15.01 -3.44
C TRP A 156 2.52 -15.71 -2.33
N ARG A 157 1.93 -14.94 -1.42
CA ARG A 157 1.20 -15.45 -0.26
C ARG A 157 -0.01 -14.58 0.04
N LEU A 158 -1.14 -15.21 0.35
CA LEU A 158 -2.32 -14.56 0.91
C LEU A 158 -2.78 -15.44 2.09
N ASP A 159 -2.34 -15.07 3.28
CA ASP A 159 -2.51 -15.88 4.49
C ASP A 159 -2.91 -14.99 5.69
N ASP A 160 -3.79 -15.51 6.53
CA ASP A 160 -4.26 -14.84 7.75
C ASP A 160 -3.15 -14.71 8.81
N ALA A 161 -2.20 -15.65 8.88
CA ALA A 161 -1.05 -15.56 9.75
C ALA A 161 -0.14 -14.38 9.38
N ASP A 162 0.06 -14.13 8.09
CA ASP A 162 0.83 -12.98 7.61
C ASP A 162 0.10 -11.66 7.93
N LEU A 163 -1.23 -11.64 7.72
CA LEU A 163 -2.07 -10.50 8.12
C LEU A 163 -1.95 -10.20 9.61
N ARG A 164 -2.15 -11.21 10.47
CA ARG A 164 -2.04 -11.02 11.92
C ARG A 164 -0.68 -10.50 12.34
N ALA A 165 0.38 -11.01 11.72
CA ALA A 165 1.74 -10.56 11.99
C ALA A 165 1.96 -9.09 11.58
N ALA A 166 1.40 -8.67 10.44
CA ALA A 166 1.40 -7.28 10.00
C ALA A 166 0.59 -6.39 10.95
N LEU A 167 -0.62 -6.81 11.34
CA LEU A 167 -1.51 -6.05 12.23
C LEU A 167 -0.89 -5.81 13.60
N ASN A 168 -0.26 -6.83 14.20
CA ASN A 168 0.45 -6.69 15.47
C ASN A 168 1.58 -5.64 15.41
N SER A 169 2.08 -5.35 14.21
CA SER A 169 3.12 -4.36 13.98
C SER A 169 2.55 -2.99 13.55
N THR A 170 1.26 -2.92 13.25
CA THR A 170 0.52 -1.71 12.81
C THR A 170 -0.65 -1.37 13.75
N GLU A 171 -0.70 -1.89 14.98
CA GLU A 171 -1.84 -1.71 15.91
C GLU A 171 -2.15 -0.22 16.20
N GLU A 172 -1.17 0.65 15.96
CA GLU A 172 -1.30 2.10 16.07
C GLU A 172 -1.98 2.76 14.86
N LEU A 173 -2.30 2.03 13.79
CA LEU A 173 -2.85 2.59 12.54
C LEU A 173 -4.30 2.15 12.26
N VAL A 174 -4.61 0.87 12.47
CA VAL A 174 -5.92 0.28 12.11
C VAL A 174 -6.52 -0.46 13.30
N VAL A 175 -7.76 -0.12 13.63
CA VAL A 175 -8.55 -0.73 14.70
C VAL A 175 -9.80 -1.39 14.10
N GLY A 176 -9.95 -2.69 14.33
CA GLY A 176 -11.08 -3.49 13.84
C GLY A 176 -10.67 -4.57 12.85
N PRO A 177 -11.65 -5.31 12.28
CA PRO A 177 -11.36 -6.45 11.44
C PRO A 177 -10.83 -6.05 10.06
N VAL A 178 -9.65 -6.56 9.69
CA VAL A 178 -9.09 -6.45 8.34
C VAL A 178 -9.39 -7.72 7.56
N ARG A 179 -9.87 -7.59 6.31
CA ARG A 179 -10.29 -8.74 5.49
C ARG A 179 -9.20 -9.13 4.49
N LEU A 180 -8.97 -10.42 4.33
CA LEU A 180 -8.19 -10.92 3.19
C LEU A 180 -8.97 -10.63 1.92
N ARG A 181 -8.28 -10.11 0.91
CA ARG A 181 -8.87 -9.78 -0.38
C ARG A 181 -8.05 -10.43 -1.48
N GLU A 182 -8.65 -11.45 -2.09
CA GLU A 182 -8.12 -12.03 -3.32
C GLU A 182 -8.19 -11.00 -4.45
N THR A 183 -7.15 -11.00 -5.28
CA THR A 183 -7.18 -10.25 -6.53
C THR A 183 -7.84 -11.06 -7.62
N TYR A 184 -8.48 -10.37 -8.55
CA TYR A 184 -9.09 -10.94 -9.74
C TYR A 184 -8.52 -10.29 -10.99
N GLU A 185 -8.74 -10.91 -12.14
CA GLU A 185 -8.34 -10.36 -13.42
C GLU A 185 -9.35 -9.33 -13.92
N ARG A 186 -8.89 -8.11 -14.21
CA ARG A 186 -9.70 -7.04 -14.80
C ARG A 186 -9.08 -6.54 -16.09
N ALA A 187 -9.92 -6.43 -17.12
CA ALA A 187 -9.56 -5.73 -18.33
C ALA A 187 -9.60 -4.22 -18.09
N VAL A 188 -8.50 -3.52 -18.37
CA VAL A 188 -8.39 -2.07 -18.27
C VAL A 188 -7.67 -1.57 -19.53
N ALA A 189 -8.27 -0.60 -20.22
CA ALA A 189 -7.65 -0.04 -21.41
C ALA A 189 -6.31 0.63 -21.07
N CYS A 190 -5.28 0.37 -21.88
CA CYS A 190 -3.95 0.93 -21.67
C CYS A 190 -3.45 1.68 -22.90
N THR A 191 -3.08 2.94 -22.71
CA THR A 191 -2.26 3.69 -23.68
C THR A 191 -0.97 4.12 -22.98
N PRO A 192 0.13 3.36 -23.17
CA PRO A 192 1.39 3.63 -22.49
C PRO A 192 1.88 5.07 -22.66
N ARG A 193 2.18 5.74 -21.55
CA ARG A 193 2.74 7.10 -21.52
C ARG A 193 3.70 7.25 -20.35
N ARG A 194 4.66 8.18 -20.46
CA ARG A 194 5.55 8.49 -19.33
C ARG A 194 4.79 9.24 -18.24
N VAL A 195 5.11 8.98 -16.98
CA VAL A 195 4.54 9.69 -15.82
C VAL A 195 4.78 11.20 -15.93
N ASN A 196 5.99 11.59 -16.34
CA ASN A 196 6.33 12.97 -16.69
C ASN A 196 7.52 12.96 -17.67
N THR A 197 7.91 14.13 -18.17
CA THR A 197 8.97 14.30 -19.19
C THR A 197 10.35 13.82 -18.73
N LEU A 198 10.61 13.82 -17.43
CA LEU A 198 11.89 13.43 -16.82
C LEU A 198 11.89 11.97 -16.29
N SER A 199 10.72 11.32 -16.26
CA SER A 199 10.57 9.96 -15.74
C SER A 199 10.84 8.92 -16.82
N GLN A 200 11.58 7.87 -16.45
CA GLN A 200 11.72 6.66 -17.27
C GLN A 200 10.55 5.68 -17.07
N ARG A 201 9.72 5.88 -16.05
CA ARG A 201 8.56 5.02 -15.75
C ARG A 201 7.42 5.35 -16.72
N ARG A 202 6.87 4.31 -17.33
CA ARG A 202 5.64 4.39 -18.13
C ARG A 202 4.47 3.86 -17.31
N ILE A 203 3.29 4.40 -17.58
CA ILE A 203 2.01 4.02 -17.00
C ILE A 203 0.99 3.88 -18.14
N CYS A 204 -0.16 3.27 -17.83
CA CYS A 204 -1.38 3.43 -18.60
C CYS A 204 -2.14 4.65 -18.04
#